data_AF-A0A511YFI9-F1
#
_entry.id   AF-A0A511YFI9-F1
#
_cell.length_a   1.000
_cell.length_b   1.000
_cell.length_c   1.000
_cell.angle_alpha   90.00
_cell.angle_beta   90.00
_cell.angle_gamma   90.00
#
_symmetry.space_group_name_H-M   'P 1'
#
loop_
_entity.id
_entity.type
_entity.pdbx_description
1 polymer ?
#
loop_
_entity_poly.entity_id
_entity_poly.type
_entity_poly.pdbx_seq_one_letter_code
_entity_poly.pdbx_strand_id
1 'polypeptide(L)'
;MKLPTDLGDEYVNKVLSNLSLENLPGEKWKEIEGFENYAISNYGRIKSLERWAINPAGVKRKIRDSIKKPNVFRYFNKHLKTHFYNVRSVLSIEGKKYGKSVARLVYYHFVKKFDMDDLSFRISFKDNNQFNVYFRNLEKLTISKLHRKSMNTGRGKRGNYKQAVSQYTVDGDFVASYANIYAASEALRIRPTYILPVINKKRTTAGKFRWFVKDYVPSKEDFIPGRKRKPEKIFNATLWKKLGQPPINPSNPPACMNLFLKDLSGERWKPVPNLERHFAISNKGRIKRLNTWTENRNKTFWGEHITSLSVLKSNSNYLYAQLSCNGRKYCLPITRLLYYCFVEEFDLKDKNLVIVNSSIPQWDIDISNLTLKPFNEILKERNKEYATKVRTVLNSKKAFNDSLWEKLGKPRINKKNPPAIFNLSLSDLPDEQWKAVPGFDGKYTISNKGRVKRLSGWGVGTHFYGEDQILSLNLTSDKSSYLYFKVHKKEDKAQKMLLRILYYCFIEEFDLNNRTLRVVNENEPLWNIDLSKLSLRSMADAFNKKNIKIETRAFKKSLNNRI
;
A
#
# COMPACT_ATOMS: atom_id res chain seq x y z
N MET A 1 -19.32 29.12 4.11
CA MET A 1 -19.80 30.18 3.20
C MET A 1 -19.89 31.48 4.00
N LYS A 2 -19.80 32.65 3.34
CA LYS A 2 -20.08 33.95 3.97
C LYS A 2 -21.57 34.00 4.41
N LEU A 3 -21.90 34.93 5.31
CA LEU A 3 -23.31 35.20 5.64
C LEU A 3 -24.08 35.59 4.37
N PRO A 4 -25.25 34.99 4.12
CA PRO A 4 -26.09 35.31 2.97
C PRO A 4 -26.94 36.56 3.27
N THR A 5 -26.31 37.74 3.21
CA THR A 5 -26.96 39.04 3.47
C THR A 5 -28.02 39.39 2.43
N ASP A 6 -27.95 38.76 1.25
CA ASP A 6 -28.91 38.80 0.15
C ASP A 6 -30.29 38.22 0.51
N LEU A 7 -30.40 37.45 1.59
CA LEU A 7 -31.68 36.89 2.05
C LEU A 7 -32.57 37.90 2.79
N GLY A 8 -32.08 39.12 3.07
CA GLY A 8 -32.86 40.15 3.77
C GLY A 8 -33.18 39.83 5.23
N ASP A 9 -32.54 38.83 5.84
CA ASP A 9 -32.79 38.45 7.23
C ASP A 9 -32.33 39.57 8.19
N GLU A 10 -33.27 40.09 8.97
CA GLU A 10 -33.04 41.22 9.87
C GLU A 10 -31.95 40.91 10.91
N TYR A 11 -31.92 39.69 11.44
CA TYR A 11 -30.94 39.26 12.44
C TYR A 11 -29.54 39.13 11.83
N VAL A 12 -29.44 38.61 10.60
CA VAL A 12 -28.18 38.57 9.84
C VAL A 12 -27.63 39.98 9.62
N ASN A 13 -28.49 40.92 9.24
CA ASN A 13 -28.07 42.27 8.86
C ASN A 13 -27.71 43.12 10.09
N LYS A 14 -28.55 43.13 11.12
CA LYS A 14 -28.34 43.98 12.31
C LYS A 14 -27.34 43.40 13.31
N VAL A 15 -27.28 42.08 13.46
CA VAL A 15 -26.50 41.43 14.53
C VAL A 15 -25.27 40.70 13.97
N LEU A 16 -25.48 39.69 13.12
CA LEU A 16 -24.37 38.80 12.73
C LEU A 16 -23.37 39.47 11.78
N SER A 17 -23.81 40.45 11.01
CA SER A 17 -22.97 41.24 10.11
C SER A 17 -22.32 42.44 10.80
N ASN A 18 -22.72 42.79 12.02
CA ASN A 18 -22.19 43.94 12.76
C ASN A 18 -20.81 43.60 13.37
N LEU A 19 -19.76 44.18 12.78
CA LEU A 19 -18.37 44.02 13.21
C LEU A 19 -17.85 45.16 14.11
N SER A 20 -18.69 46.14 14.48
CA SER A 20 -18.32 47.24 15.39
C SER A 20 -17.99 46.72 16.78
N LEU A 21 -17.02 47.31 17.48
CA LEU A 21 -16.72 46.93 18.86
C LEU A 21 -17.77 47.45 19.86
N GLU A 22 -18.64 48.37 19.41
CA GLU A 22 -19.76 48.89 20.20
C GLU A 22 -20.76 47.77 20.54
N ASN A 23 -21.26 47.83 21.77
CA ASN A 23 -22.24 46.89 22.27
C ASN A 23 -23.61 47.22 21.70
N LEU A 24 -24.34 46.19 21.29
CA LEU A 24 -25.76 46.33 20.98
C LEU A 24 -26.56 46.58 22.27
N PRO A 25 -27.77 47.17 22.18
CA PRO A 25 -28.63 47.35 23.35
C PRO A 25 -28.87 46.03 24.10
N GLY A 26 -28.53 46.02 25.40
CA GLY A 26 -28.65 44.84 26.26
C GLY A 26 -27.68 43.69 25.94
N GLU A 27 -26.61 43.96 25.18
CA GLU A 27 -25.58 42.96 24.87
C GLU A 27 -24.72 42.67 26.10
N LYS A 28 -24.61 41.38 26.43
CA LYS A 28 -23.79 40.87 27.54
C LYS A 28 -22.77 39.89 26.99
N TRP A 29 -21.51 40.01 27.42
CA TRP A 29 -20.40 39.18 26.97
C TRP A 29 -19.98 38.20 28.06
N LYS A 30 -19.57 36.99 27.67
CA LYS A 30 -18.95 35.98 28.53
C LYS A 30 -17.76 35.35 27.82
N GLU A 31 -16.69 35.05 28.55
CA GLU A 31 -15.56 34.28 28.02
C GLU A 31 -16.01 32.89 27.57
N ILE A 32 -15.39 32.39 26.50
CA ILE A 32 -15.66 31.06 25.96
C ILE A 32 -14.75 30.05 26.66
N GLU A 33 -15.35 29.09 27.36
CA GLU A 33 -14.63 28.04 28.10
C GLU A 33 -13.82 27.15 27.15
N GLY A 34 -12.52 26.98 27.40
CA GLY A 34 -11.57 26.29 26.53
C GLY A 34 -11.09 27.13 25.33
N PHE A 35 -11.49 28.40 25.26
CA PHE A 35 -11.12 29.37 24.24
C PHE A 35 -11.02 30.77 24.86
N GLU A 36 -10.21 30.90 25.90
CA GLU A 36 -10.10 32.07 26.80
C GLU A 36 -9.72 33.36 26.03
N ASN A 37 -9.12 33.21 24.85
CA ASN A 37 -8.83 34.31 23.92
C ASN A 37 -10.07 34.93 23.25
N TYR A 38 -11.27 34.46 23.56
CA TYR A 38 -12.52 34.86 22.94
C TYR A 38 -13.65 35.03 23.95
N ALA A 39 -14.53 35.98 23.66
CA ALA A 39 -15.80 36.15 24.35
C ALA A 39 -16.97 35.97 23.37
N ILE A 40 -18.10 35.47 23.87
CA ILE A 40 -19.35 35.36 23.13
C ILE A 40 -20.44 36.20 23.79
N SER A 41 -21.25 36.87 22.98
CA SER A 41 -22.38 37.65 23.48
C SER A 41 -23.67 36.85 23.53
N ASN A 42 -24.65 37.32 24.30
CA ASN A 42 -26.01 36.78 24.34
C ASN A 42 -26.75 36.86 22.99
N TYR A 43 -26.25 37.68 22.06
CA TYR A 43 -26.68 37.78 20.66
C TYR A 43 -25.86 36.89 19.70
N GLY A 44 -24.89 36.12 20.21
CA GLY A 44 -24.06 35.22 19.40
C GLY A 44 -22.98 35.90 18.57
N ARG A 45 -22.67 37.18 18.85
CA ARG A 45 -21.46 37.83 18.34
C ARG A 45 -20.26 37.26 19.08
N ILE A 46 -19.12 37.10 18.39
CA ILE A 46 -17.89 36.57 18.99
C ILE A 46 -16.80 37.61 18.88
N LYS A 47 -16.22 37.97 20.02
CA LYS A 47 -15.12 38.93 20.15
C LYS A 47 -13.83 38.16 20.37
N SER A 48 -12.82 38.45 19.57
CA SER A 48 -11.43 38.07 19.87
C SER A 48 -10.88 39.10 20.83
N LEU A 49 -10.37 38.64 21.96
CA LEU A 49 -9.79 39.51 22.98
C LEU A 49 -8.36 39.90 22.60
N GLU A 50 -7.98 41.12 23.00
CA GLU A 50 -6.63 41.65 22.85
C GLU A 50 -5.62 40.77 23.57
N ARG A 51 -4.54 40.40 22.87
CA ARG A 51 -3.49 39.54 23.43
C ARG A 51 -2.19 39.62 22.64
N TRP A 52 -1.12 39.20 23.27
CA TRP A 52 0.13 38.89 22.59
C TRP A 52 0.09 37.46 22.07
N ALA A 53 0.40 37.26 20.80
CA ALA A 53 0.52 35.94 20.18
C ALA A 53 1.90 35.79 19.52
N ILE A 54 2.51 34.62 19.68
CA ILE A 54 3.78 34.27 19.05
C ILE A 54 3.47 33.54 17.74
N ASN A 55 4.04 33.99 16.63
CA ASN A 55 3.91 33.29 15.36
C ASN A 55 4.83 32.03 15.33
N PRO A 56 4.68 31.11 14.37
CA PRO A 56 5.57 29.94 14.26
C PRO A 56 7.06 30.27 14.08
N ALA A 57 7.40 31.51 13.74
CA ALA A 57 8.77 32.02 13.60
C ALA A 57 9.29 32.71 14.89
N GLY A 58 8.56 32.63 16.01
CA GLY A 58 8.97 33.20 17.31
C GLY A 58 8.68 34.70 17.49
N VAL A 59 8.11 35.39 16.50
CA VAL A 59 7.83 36.83 16.55
C VAL A 59 6.54 37.10 17.35
N LYS A 60 6.64 37.95 18.37
CA LYS A 60 5.50 38.44 19.16
C LYS A 60 4.71 39.47 18.35
N ARG A 61 3.41 39.24 18.17
CA ARG A 61 2.46 40.18 17.57
C ARG A 61 1.35 40.50 18.56
N LYS A 62 1.04 41.79 18.73
CA LYS A 62 -0.17 42.23 19.44
C LYS A 62 -1.39 42.05 18.53
N ILE A 63 -2.33 41.20 18.93
CA ILE A 63 -3.63 41.02 18.30
C ILE A 63 -4.60 41.93 19.04
N ARG A 64 -5.20 42.91 18.37
CA ARG A 64 -6.21 43.81 18.95
C ARG A 64 -7.59 43.14 19.03
N ASP A 65 -8.45 43.73 19.86
CA ASP A 65 -9.86 43.36 19.92
C ASP A 65 -10.52 43.42 18.55
N SER A 66 -11.31 42.40 18.22
CA SER A 66 -12.06 42.37 16.95
C SER A 66 -13.28 41.47 17.04
N ILE A 67 -14.40 41.90 16.46
CA ILE A 67 -15.56 41.03 16.27
C ILE A 67 -15.29 40.08 15.10
N LYS A 68 -15.44 38.78 15.35
CA LYS A 68 -15.23 37.74 14.35
C LYS A 68 -16.43 37.63 13.44
N LYS A 69 -16.18 37.68 12.14
CA LYS A 69 -17.18 37.39 11.11
C LYS A 69 -17.58 35.91 11.20
N PRO A 70 -18.87 35.60 11.42
CA PRO A 70 -19.32 34.22 11.48
C PRO A 70 -19.37 33.59 10.08
N ASN A 71 -19.27 32.26 10.07
CA ASN A 71 -19.41 31.41 8.91
C ASN A 71 -20.77 30.73 8.90
N VAL A 72 -21.32 30.50 7.72
CA VAL A 72 -22.57 29.74 7.58
C VAL A 72 -22.32 28.43 6.86
N PHE A 73 -22.89 27.36 7.41
CA PHE A 73 -23.02 26.07 6.76
C PHE A 73 -24.43 25.92 6.18
N ARG A 74 -24.54 25.72 4.87
CA ARG A 74 -25.81 25.60 4.14
C ARG A 74 -26.07 24.14 3.77
N TYR A 75 -27.29 23.66 3.97
CA TYR A 75 -27.74 22.34 3.51
C TYR A 75 -29.12 22.42 2.86
N PHE A 76 -29.34 21.61 1.84
CA PHE A 76 -30.59 21.62 1.06
C PHE A 76 -31.55 20.54 1.57
N ASN A 77 -32.78 20.94 1.90
CA ASN A 77 -33.85 20.01 2.21
C ASN A 77 -34.58 19.63 0.91
N LYS A 78 -34.40 18.38 0.48
CA LYS A 78 -35.01 17.86 -0.76
C LYS A 78 -36.54 17.83 -0.74
N HIS A 79 -37.15 17.76 0.44
CA HIS A 79 -38.60 17.65 0.57
C HIS A 79 -39.28 19.02 0.42
N LEU A 80 -38.75 20.02 1.14
CA LEU A 80 -39.25 21.40 1.08
C LEU A 80 -38.65 22.20 -0.09
N LYS A 81 -37.70 21.64 -0.83
CA LYS A 81 -36.92 22.30 -1.88
C LYS A 81 -36.31 23.64 -1.43
N THR A 82 -35.93 23.73 -0.15
CA THR A 82 -35.42 24.97 0.47
C THR A 82 -34.08 24.74 1.16
N HIS A 83 -33.32 25.83 1.33
CA HIS A 83 -32.04 25.83 2.02
C HIS A 83 -32.22 26.12 3.50
N PHE A 84 -31.43 25.42 4.30
CA PHE A 84 -31.30 25.64 5.73
C PHE A 84 -29.84 25.95 6.07
N TYR A 85 -29.64 26.63 7.18
CA TYR A 85 -28.41 27.28 7.56
C TYR A 85 -28.00 26.90 9.00
N ASN A 86 -26.71 26.94 9.27
CA ASN A 86 -26.17 26.82 10.62
C ASN A 86 -25.05 27.85 10.79
N VAL A 87 -25.22 28.74 11.76
CA VAL A 87 -24.21 29.73 12.12
C VAL A 87 -23.08 29.08 12.92
N ARG A 88 -21.86 29.23 12.43
CA ARG A 88 -20.62 28.70 13.01
C ARG A 88 -19.59 29.80 13.14
N SER A 89 -18.66 29.66 14.07
CA SER A 89 -17.47 30.49 14.14
C SER A 89 -16.23 29.62 14.24
N VAL A 90 -15.10 30.15 13.78
CA VAL A 90 -13.80 29.48 13.86
C VAL A 90 -13.01 30.13 14.99
N LEU A 91 -12.81 29.38 16.06
CA LEU A 91 -11.99 29.77 17.19
C LEU A 91 -10.60 29.17 17.02
N SER A 92 -9.56 29.88 17.47
CA SER A 92 -8.18 29.41 17.34
C SER A 92 -7.46 29.47 18.69
N ILE A 93 -6.91 28.34 19.12
CA ILE A 93 -6.07 28.19 20.31
C ILE A 93 -4.85 27.34 19.94
N GLU A 94 -3.65 27.75 20.39
CA GLU A 94 -2.37 27.07 20.07
C GLU A 94 -2.14 26.80 18.57
N GLY A 95 -2.52 27.75 17.71
CA GLY A 95 -2.39 27.61 16.25
C GLY A 95 -3.38 26.64 15.59
N LYS A 96 -4.20 25.90 16.36
CA LYS A 96 -5.24 25.01 15.85
C LYS A 96 -6.58 25.73 15.75
N LYS A 97 -7.33 25.46 14.66
CA LYS A 97 -8.63 26.07 14.36
C LYS A 97 -9.78 25.11 14.65
N TYR A 98 -10.80 25.59 15.34
CA TYR A 98 -11.97 24.82 15.77
C TYR A 98 -13.26 25.48 15.30
N GLY A 99 -14.02 24.77 14.45
CA GLY A 99 -15.35 25.21 14.03
C GLY A 99 -16.40 24.90 15.09
N LYS A 100 -16.90 25.91 15.80
CA LYS A 100 -17.92 25.76 16.84
C LYS A 100 -19.27 26.32 16.40
N SER A 101 -20.36 25.68 16.82
CA SER A 101 -21.73 26.17 16.58
C SER A 101 -22.01 27.36 17.49
N VAL A 102 -22.41 28.49 16.90
CA VAL A 102 -22.71 29.70 17.67
C VAL A 102 -23.91 29.48 18.59
N ALA A 103 -24.98 28.84 18.09
CA ALA A 103 -26.14 28.50 18.91
C ALA A 103 -25.80 27.62 20.13
N ARG A 104 -24.90 26.63 19.98
CA ARG A 104 -24.46 25.82 21.13
C ARG A 104 -23.68 26.65 22.15
N LEU A 105 -22.78 27.51 21.70
CA LEU A 105 -22.01 28.39 22.58
C LEU A 105 -22.93 29.37 23.33
N VAL A 106 -23.85 30.04 22.63
CA VAL A 106 -24.81 30.96 23.28
C VAL A 106 -25.65 30.23 24.31
N TYR A 107 -26.20 29.06 23.97
CA TYR A 107 -27.00 28.28 24.92
C TYR A 107 -26.18 27.86 26.15
N TYR A 108 -24.97 27.37 25.94
CA TYR A 108 -24.08 26.93 27.02
C TYR A 108 -23.78 28.06 28.01
N HIS A 109 -23.45 29.26 27.50
CA HIS A 109 -23.05 30.39 28.34
C HIS A 109 -24.22 31.22 28.91
N PHE A 110 -25.37 31.27 28.24
CA PHE A 110 -26.48 32.17 28.62
C PHE A 110 -27.79 31.46 29.01
N VAL A 111 -27.90 30.14 28.83
CA VAL A 111 -29.12 29.38 29.18
C VAL A 111 -28.82 28.29 30.19
N LYS A 112 -28.01 27.28 29.83
CA LYS A 112 -27.65 26.17 30.72
C LYS A 112 -26.40 25.46 30.22
N LYS A 113 -25.41 25.23 31.11
CA LYS A 113 -24.22 24.41 30.82
C LYS A 113 -24.60 22.95 30.56
N PHE A 114 -23.86 22.30 29.66
CA PHE A 114 -24.04 20.91 29.27
C PHE A 114 -22.73 20.38 28.67
N ASP A 115 -22.56 19.07 28.57
CA ASP A 115 -21.43 18.50 27.84
C ASP A 115 -21.47 18.90 26.34
N MET A 116 -20.49 19.70 25.93
CA MET A 116 -20.42 20.25 24.58
C MET A 116 -20.22 19.19 23.49
N ASP A 117 -19.80 17.98 23.85
CA ASP A 117 -19.63 16.85 22.96
C ASP A 117 -20.82 15.87 22.97
N ASP A 118 -21.81 16.07 23.85
CA ASP A 118 -23.04 15.28 23.85
C ASP A 118 -23.89 15.56 22.59
N LEU A 119 -24.05 14.49 21.80
CA LEU A 119 -24.79 14.47 20.54
C LEU A 119 -26.23 13.94 20.69
N SER A 120 -26.65 13.54 21.89
CA SER A 120 -28.00 13.01 22.18
C SER A 120 -29.11 14.05 22.02
N PHE A 121 -28.74 15.34 21.99
CA PHE A 121 -29.64 16.46 21.80
C PHE A 121 -29.11 17.47 20.77
N ARG A 122 -30.01 18.37 20.36
CA ARG A 122 -29.70 19.51 19.48
C ARG A 122 -30.29 20.78 20.08
N ILE A 123 -29.61 21.90 19.81
CA ILE A 123 -30.17 23.23 20.07
C ILE A 123 -31.05 23.59 18.87
N SER A 124 -32.31 23.87 19.14
CA SER A 124 -33.32 24.30 18.16
C SER A 124 -33.64 25.78 18.35
N PHE A 125 -34.39 26.33 17.40
CA PHE A 125 -34.79 27.73 17.33
C PHE A 125 -36.32 27.79 17.48
N LYS A 126 -36.81 28.61 18.40
CA LYS A 126 -38.26 28.71 18.70
C LYS A 126 -39.02 29.38 17.55
N ASP A 127 -38.45 30.45 17.00
CA ASP A 127 -38.99 31.19 15.84
C ASP A 127 -38.76 30.50 14.48
N ASN A 128 -38.13 29.33 14.46
CA ASN A 128 -37.69 28.60 13.25
C ASN A 128 -36.67 29.34 12.36
N ASN A 129 -36.16 30.50 12.77
CA ASN A 129 -35.07 31.21 12.10
C ASN A 129 -33.72 30.70 12.62
N GLN A 130 -32.94 30.09 11.73
CA GLN A 130 -31.65 29.47 12.08
C GLN A 130 -30.50 30.48 12.21
N PHE A 131 -30.74 31.74 11.82
CA PHE A 131 -29.81 32.84 12.03
C PHE A 131 -30.02 33.51 13.40
N ASN A 132 -31.24 33.51 13.93
CA ASN A 132 -31.55 34.10 15.24
C ASN A 132 -30.99 33.23 16.38
N VAL A 133 -29.71 33.44 16.69
CA VAL A 133 -28.97 32.75 17.75
C VAL A 133 -29.11 33.43 19.12
N TYR A 134 -30.06 34.35 19.29
CA TYR A 134 -30.29 35.03 20.56
C TYR A 134 -30.69 34.04 21.65
N PHE A 135 -30.11 34.14 22.83
CA PHE A 135 -30.25 33.12 23.88
C PHE A 135 -31.71 32.75 24.23
N ARG A 136 -32.65 33.72 24.22
CA ARG A 136 -34.07 33.47 24.52
C ARG A 136 -34.79 32.68 23.41
N ASN A 137 -34.29 32.75 22.18
CA ASN A 137 -34.82 32.02 21.03
C ASN A 137 -34.36 30.55 20.98
N LEU A 138 -33.36 30.18 21.79
CA LEU A 138 -32.79 28.84 21.75
C LEU A 138 -33.49 27.88 22.72
N GLU A 139 -33.60 26.61 22.33
CA GLU A 139 -34.15 25.53 23.15
C GLU A 139 -33.36 24.22 22.98
N LYS A 140 -33.23 23.42 24.04
CA LYS A 140 -32.57 22.10 24.01
C LYS A 140 -33.60 21.00 23.76
N LEU A 141 -33.50 20.28 22.64
CA LEU A 141 -34.40 19.18 22.27
C LEU A 141 -33.66 17.85 22.09
N THR A 142 -34.25 16.76 22.56
CA THR A 142 -33.80 15.39 22.24
C THR A 142 -34.01 15.08 20.77
N ILE A 143 -33.25 14.12 20.22
CA ILE A 143 -33.37 13.68 18.82
C ILE A 143 -34.82 13.29 18.48
N SER A 144 -35.51 12.55 19.35
CA SER A 144 -36.90 12.13 19.13
C SER A 144 -37.88 13.30 19.06
N LYS A 145 -37.76 14.28 19.98
CA LYS A 145 -38.59 15.50 19.96
C LYS A 145 -38.31 16.35 18.72
N LEU A 146 -37.04 16.47 18.31
CA LEU A 146 -36.66 17.17 17.09
C LEU A 146 -37.23 16.48 15.84
N HIS A 147 -37.18 15.16 15.77
CA HIS A 147 -37.75 14.39 14.66
C HIS A 147 -39.27 14.58 14.58
N ARG A 148 -39.96 14.59 15.71
CA ARG A 148 -41.40 14.91 15.79
C ARG A 148 -41.69 16.35 15.35
N LYS A 149 -40.92 17.34 15.82
CA LYS A 149 -41.03 18.75 15.39
C LYS A 149 -40.81 18.89 13.89
N SER A 150 -39.79 18.22 13.33
CA SER A 150 -39.51 18.17 11.89
C SER A 150 -40.67 17.55 11.09
N MET A 151 -41.27 16.46 11.57
CA MET A 151 -42.44 15.87 10.91
C MET A 151 -43.68 16.77 10.97
N ASN A 152 -43.95 17.38 12.13
CA ASN A 152 -45.12 18.28 12.31
C ASN A 152 -44.98 19.56 11.48
N THR A 153 -43.77 20.06 11.30
CA THR A 153 -43.48 21.23 10.45
C THR A 153 -43.32 20.89 8.96
N GLY A 154 -43.64 19.65 8.55
CA GLY A 154 -43.55 19.22 7.16
C GLY A 154 -42.12 19.14 6.61
N ARG A 155 -41.08 19.21 7.46
CA ARG A 155 -39.66 19.14 7.06
C ARG A 155 -39.19 17.72 6.73
N GLY A 156 -39.96 16.68 7.08
CA GLY A 156 -39.63 15.27 6.88
C GLY A 156 -40.73 14.46 6.18
N LYS A 157 -40.33 13.48 5.34
CA LYS A 157 -41.26 12.58 4.64
C LYS A 157 -41.60 11.36 5.51
N ARG A 158 -42.90 11.11 5.75
CA ARG A 158 -43.36 9.84 6.33
C ARG A 158 -43.34 8.74 5.26
N GLY A 159 -42.73 7.61 5.58
CA GLY A 159 -42.81 6.41 4.75
C GLY A 159 -44.13 5.68 5.00
N ASN A 160 -44.72 5.06 3.98
CA ASN A 160 -45.92 4.24 4.14
C ASN A 160 -45.55 2.86 4.74
N TYR A 161 -45.27 2.82 6.04
CA TYR A 161 -44.91 1.58 6.75
C TYR A 161 -46.12 0.72 7.15
N LYS A 162 -47.34 1.26 6.99
CA LYS A 162 -48.59 0.55 7.30
C LYS A 162 -49.11 -0.30 6.15
N GLN A 163 -48.54 -0.21 4.95
CA GLN A 163 -48.96 -1.00 3.79
C GLN A 163 -48.70 -2.50 4.01
N ALA A 164 -49.64 -3.34 3.59
CA ALA A 164 -49.50 -4.80 3.56
C ALA A 164 -48.50 -5.23 2.49
N VAL A 165 -47.74 -6.29 2.78
CA VAL A 165 -46.63 -6.73 1.93
C VAL A 165 -46.59 -8.24 1.78
N SER A 166 -46.10 -8.69 0.63
CA SER A 166 -45.81 -10.10 0.34
C SER A 166 -44.31 -10.30 0.14
N GLN A 167 -43.81 -11.37 0.74
CA GLN A 167 -42.41 -11.79 0.78
C GLN A 167 -42.19 -12.91 -0.23
N TYR A 168 -41.14 -12.80 -1.03
CA TYR A 168 -40.74 -13.81 -2.00
C TYR A 168 -39.25 -14.12 -1.87
N THR A 169 -38.83 -15.32 -2.27
CA THR A 169 -37.43 -15.63 -2.51
C THR A 169 -36.90 -14.75 -3.65
N VAL A 170 -35.59 -14.75 -3.86
CA VAL A 170 -34.99 -14.02 -4.99
C VAL A 170 -35.22 -14.70 -6.32
N ASP A 171 -35.62 -15.97 -6.29
CA ASP A 171 -35.82 -16.82 -7.46
C ASP A 171 -37.28 -16.83 -7.93
N GLY A 172 -38.22 -16.34 -7.11
CA GLY A 172 -39.62 -16.15 -7.49
C GLY A 172 -40.64 -16.77 -6.55
N ASP A 173 -40.19 -17.59 -5.60
CA ASP A 173 -41.10 -18.41 -4.79
C ASP A 173 -41.76 -17.56 -3.70
N PHE A 174 -43.07 -17.72 -3.54
CA PHE A 174 -43.81 -17.08 -2.46
C PHE A 174 -43.39 -17.65 -1.10
N VAL A 175 -43.22 -16.77 -0.11
CA VAL A 175 -42.82 -17.15 1.26
C VAL A 175 -43.93 -16.87 2.26
N ALA A 176 -44.41 -15.62 2.33
CA ALA A 176 -45.41 -15.20 3.31
C ALA A 176 -46.03 -13.84 2.96
N SER A 177 -47.17 -13.50 3.58
CA SER A 177 -47.76 -12.16 3.54
C SER A 177 -47.92 -11.60 4.96
N TYR A 178 -47.76 -10.28 5.09
CA TYR A 178 -47.84 -9.58 6.36
C TYR A 178 -48.84 -8.43 6.29
N ALA A 179 -49.56 -8.19 7.38
CA ALA A 179 -50.53 -7.11 7.49
C ALA A 179 -49.90 -5.72 7.26
N ASN A 180 -48.62 -5.55 7.64
CA ASN A 180 -47.86 -4.33 7.37
C ASN A 180 -46.35 -4.57 7.44
N ILE A 181 -45.55 -3.54 7.09
CA ILE A 181 -44.08 -3.61 7.11
C ILE A 181 -43.53 -3.83 8.52
N TYR A 182 -44.19 -3.35 9.57
CA TYR A 182 -43.75 -3.60 10.95
C TYR A 182 -43.89 -5.08 11.33
N ALA A 183 -45.00 -5.72 10.98
CA ALA A 183 -45.18 -7.15 11.22
C ALA A 183 -44.10 -7.99 10.51
N ALA A 184 -43.79 -7.67 9.26
CA ALA A 184 -42.69 -8.30 8.52
C ALA A 184 -41.31 -8.05 9.15
N SER A 185 -41.11 -6.83 9.66
CA SER A 185 -39.87 -6.38 10.30
C SER A 185 -39.59 -7.12 11.61
N GLU A 186 -40.61 -7.32 12.45
CA GLU A 186 -40.52 -8.07 13.71
C GLU A 186 -40.26 -9.56 13.43
N ALA A 187 -41.03 -10.17 12.53
CA ALA A 187 -40.90 -11.59 12.20
C ALA A 187 -39.49 -11.95 11.70
N LEU A 188 -38.88 -11.08 10.88
CA LEU A 188 -37.56 -11.33 10.28
C LEU A 188 -36.41 -10.62 11.00
N ARG A 189 -36.69 -9.88 12.08
CA ARG A 189 -35.73 -9.02 12.81
C ARG A 189 -34.90 -8.13 11.87
N ILE A 190 -35.57 -7.49 10.92
CA ILE A 190 -34.97 -6.52 9.97
C ILE A 190 -35.60 -5.15 10.14
N ARG A 191 -34.88 -4.05 9.95
CA ARG A 191 -35.45 -2.70 10.12
C ARG A 191 -36.53 -2.41 9.07
N PRO A 192 -37.68 -1.79 9.41
CA PRO A 192 -38.74 -1.44 8.44
C PRO A 192 -38.23 -0.55 7.30
N THR A 193 -37.23 0.29 7.60
CA THR A 193 -36.55 1.18 6.66
C THR A 193 -35.80 0.45 5.56
N TYR A 194 -35.61 -0.87 5.64
CA TYR A 194 -34.99 -1.69 4.60
C TYR A 194 -36.00 -2.30 3.64
N ILE A 195 -37.20 -2.63 4.10
CA ILE A 195 -38.27 -3.22 3.28
C ILE A 195 -38.89 -2.15 2.36
N LEU A 196 -39.21 -0.97 2.90
CA LEU A 196 -39.90 0.08 2.14
C LEU A 196 -39.14 0.53 0.87
N PRO A 197 -37.80 0.70 0.84
CA PRO A 197 -37.06 0.97 -0.38
C PRO A 197 -37.14 -0.13 -1.44
N VAL A 198 -37.32 -1.39 -1.06
CA VAL A 198 -37.44 -2.52 -2.00
C VAL A 198 -38.76 -2.42 -2.76
N ILE A 199 -39.85 -2.21 -2.02
CA ILE A 199 -41.20 -1.99 -2.59
C ILE A 199 -41.20 -0.79 -3.55
N ASN A 200 -40.50 0.29 -3.18
CA ASN A 200 -40.36 1.47 -4.01
C ASN A 200 -39.34 1.32 -5.16
N LYS A 201 -38.86 0.11 -5.46
CA LYS A 201 -37.87 -0.20 -6.50
C LYS A 201 -36.55 0.58 -6.37
N LYS A 202 -36.22 1.09 -5.18
CA LYS A 202 -34.96 1.78 -4.86
C LYS A 202 -33.87 0.83 -4.38
N ARG A 203 -34.25 -0.35 -3.92
CA ARG A 203 -33.36 -1.46 -3.53
C ARG A 203 -33.89 -2.75 -4.13
N THR A 204 -33.02 -3.75 -4.24
CA THR A 204 -33.38 -5.05 -4.79
C THR A 204 -33.90 -5.99 -3.72
N THR A 205 -33.27 -6.07 -2.55
CA THR A 205 -33.65 -7.04 -1.51
C THR A 205 -33.58 -6.45 -0.11
N ALA A 206 -34.29 -7.07 0.83
CA ALA A 206 -34.18 -6.82 2.26
C ALA A 206 -34.31 -8.13 3.03
N GLY A 207 -33.36 -8.42 3.91
CA GLY A 207 -33.38 -9.66 4.70
C GLY A 207 -33.26 -10.94 3.87
N LYS A 208 -32.54 -10.89 2.73
CA LYS A 208 -32.43 -11.95 1.71
C LYS A 208 -33.65 -12.14 0.78
N PHE A 209 -34.73 -11.38 0.98
CA PHE A 209 -35.99 -11.55 0.24
C PHE A 209 -36.31 -10.38 -0.70
N ARG A 210 -37.20 -10.66 -1.64
CA ARG A 210 -37.92 -9.68 -2.45
C ARG A 210 -39.23 -9.32 -1.76
N TRP A 211 -39.67 -8.08 -1.96
CA TRP A 211 -40.83 -7.51 -1.28
C TRP A 211 -41.70 -6.78 -2.29
N PHE A 212 -42.98 -7.11 -2.28
CA PHE A 212 -44.00 -6.48 -3.11
C PHE A 212 -45.18 -6.07 -2.25
N VAL A 213 -46.02 -5.17 -2.78
CA VAL A 213 -47.31 -4.85 -2.17
C VAL A 213 -48.17 -6.13 -2.19
N LYS A 214 -48.96 -6.37 -1.14
CA LYS A 214 -49.69 -7.63 -0.99
C LYS A 214 -50.54 -8.01 -2.22
N ASP A 215 -51.22 -7.02 -2.81
CA ASP A 215 -52.14 -7.21 -3.93
C ASP A 215 -51.45 -7.26 -5.30
N TYR A 216 -50.11 -7.18 -5.33
CA TYR A 216 -49.32 -7.27 -6.54
C TYR A 216 -48.76 -8.69 -6.73
N VAL A 217 -49.08 -9.32 -7.87
CA VAL A 217 -48.52 -10.60 -8.27
C VAL A 217 -47.31 -10.35 -9.18
N PRO A 218 -46.08 -10.62 -8.72
CA PRO A 218 -44.87 -10.33 -9.50
C PRO A 218 -44.68 -11.32 -10.65
N SER A 219 -44.27 -10.82 -11.82
CA SER A 219 -43.87 -11.66 -12.96
C SER A 219 -42.39 -12.07 -12.84
N LYS A 220 -41.91 -12.99 -13.70
CA LYS A 220 -40.49 -13.40 -13.70
C LYS A 220 -39.54 -12.22 -13.90
N GLU A 221 -39.94 -11.23 -14.68
CA GLU A 221 -39.18 -10.02 -14.96
C GLU A 221 -39.00 -9.15 -13.71
N ASP A 222 -39.96 -9.13 -12.78
CA ASP A 222 -39.84 -8.37 -11.53
C ASP A 222 -38.72 -8.89 -10.63
N PHE A 223 -38.35 -10.16 -10.76
CA PHE A 223 -37.24 -10.77 -10.02
C PHE A 223 -35.89 -10.47 -10.65
N ILE A 224 -35.84 -9.93 -11.87
CA ILE A 224 -34.60 -9.50 -12.53
C ILE A 224 -34.46 -7.98 -12.35
N PRO A 225 -33.51 -7.50 -11.54
CA PRO A 225 -33.37 -6.07 -11.31
C PRO A 225 -33.11 -5.31 -12.61
N GLY A 226 -34.01 -4.40 -12.98
CA GLY A 226 -33.84 -3.50 -14.12
C GLY A 226 -32.56 -2.68 -13.97
N ARG A 227 -31.54 -2.99 -14.78
CA ARG A 227 -30.33 -2.17 -14.88
C ARG A 227 -30.64 -1.00 -15.81
N LYS A 228 -30.24 0.22 -15.43
CA LYS A 228 -29.87 1.23 -16.43
C LYS A 228 -28.70 0.63 -17.21
N ARG A 229 -28.98 -0.03 -18.34
CA ARG A 229 -27.95 -0.64 -19.20
C ARG A 229 -27.03 0.48 -19.65
N LYS A 230 -25.78 0.45 -19.19
CA LYS A 230 -24.71 1.17 -19.91
C LYS A 230 -24.68 0.60 -21.34
N PRO A 231 -24.33 1.40 -22.36
CA PRO A 231 -24.19 0.88 -23.71
C PRO A 231 -23.31 -0.36 -23.69
N GLU A 232 -23.76 -1.41 -24.35
CA GLU A 232 -23.04 -2.68 -24.40
C GLU A 232 -21.67 -2.44 -25.02
N LYS A 233 -20.63 -2.66 -24.22
CA LYS A 233 -19.27 -2.50 -24.67
C LYS A 233 -18.94 -3.73 -25.51
N ILE A 234 -18.81 -3.56 -26.82
CA ILE A 234 -18.50 -4.66 -27.76
C ILE A 234 -17.00 -5.01 -27.71
N PHE A 235 -16.14 -4.01 -27.50
CA PHE A 235 -14.71 -4.14 -27.70
C PHE A 235 -13.87 -3.90 -26.43
N ASN A 236 -12.94 -4.82 -26.15
CA ASN A 236 -11.97 -4.70 -25.07
C ASN A 236 -10.74 -3.87 -25.48
N ALA A 237 -10.91 -2.54 -25.58
CA ALA A 237 -9.84 -1.61 -25.93
C ALA A 237 -8.60 -1.68 -25.00
N THR A 238 -8.78 -2.07 -23.73
CA THR A 238 -7.68 -2.19 -22.77
C THR A 238 -6.78 -3.37 -23.10
N LEU A 239 -7.36 -4.52 -23.44
CA LEU A 239 -6.61 -5.70 -23.86
C LEU A 239 -5.90 -5.44 -25.19
N TRP A 240 -6.60 -4.85 -26.16
CA TRP A 240 -6.02 -4.47 -27.45
C TRP A 240 -4.78 -3.58 -27.32
N LYS A 241 -4.83 -2.55 -26.47
CA LYS A 241 -3.66 -1.70 -26.17
C LYS A 241 -2.50 -2.49 -25.58
N LYS A 242 -2.76 -3.44 -24.66
CA LYS A 242 -1.71 -4.26 -24.03
C LYS A 242 -1.09 -5.30 -24.96
N LEU A 243 -1.83 -5.72 -25.99
CA LEU A 243 -1.36 -6.62 -27.04
C LEU A 243 -0.63 -5.89 -28.18
N GLY A 244 -0.33 -4.59 -28.03
CA GLY A 244 0.41 -3.83 -29.03
C GLY A 244 -0.44 -3.30 -30.18
N GLN A 245 -1.75 -3.18 -29.99
CA GLN A 245 -2.68 -2.60 -30.95
C GLN A 245 -2.69 -3.32 -32.32
N PRO A 246 -2.91 -4.65 -32.35
CA PRO A 246 -2.94 -5.38 -33.62
C PRO A 246 -4.02 -4.85 -34.57
N PRO A 247 -3.82 -4.96 -35.90
CA PRO A 247 -4.79 -4.49 -36.89
C PRO A 247 -6.04 -5.39 -36.86
N ILE A 248 -7.13 -4.87 -36.29
CA ILE A 248 -8.42 -5.57 -36.16
C ILE A 248 -9.58 -4.59 -36.38
N ASN A 249 -10.77 -5.11 -36.70
CA ASN A 249 -12.00 -4.32 -36.78
C ASN A 249 -12.67 -4.21 -35.38
N PRO A 250 -12.74 -3.03 -34.74
CA PRO A 250 -13.35 -2.88 -33.41
C PRO A 250 -14.86 -3.17 -33.37
N SER A 251 -15.56 -3.08 -34.50
CA SER A 251 -16.99 -3.39 -34.61
C SER A 251 -17.27 -4.89 -34.69
N ASN A 252 -16.27 -5.68 -35.07
CA ASN A 252 -16.31 -7.15 -35.08
C ASN A 252 -14.98 -7.73 -34.58
N PRO A 253 -14.65 -7.55 -33.28
CA PRO A 253 -13.35 -7.93 -32.76
C PRO A 253 -13.23 -9.45 -32.62
N PRO A 254 -11.99 -10.00 -32.66
CA PRO A 254 -11.70 -11.39 -32.35
C PRO A 254 -12.25 -11.80 -30.98
N ALA A 255 -12.48 -13.09 -30.78
CA ALA A 255 -13.16 -13.62 -29.60
C ALA A 255 -12.53 -13.14 -28.27
N CYS A 256 -11.20 -13.12 -28.17
CA CYS A 256 -10.49 -12.68 -26.97
C CYS A 256 -10.72 -11.20 -26.60
N MET A 257 -11.14 -10.36 -27.56
CA MET A 257 -11.44 -8.94 -27.37
C MET A 257 -12.94 -8.61 -27.50
N ASN A 258 -13.78 -9.60 -27.80
CA ASN A 258 -15.21 -9.44 -27.99
C ASN A 258 -15.96 -9.58 -26.65
N LEU A 259 -16.55 -8.48 -26.21
CA LEU A 259 -17.32 -8.35 -24.97
C LEU A 259 -18.84 -8.40 -25.20
N PHE A 260 -19.28 -8.62 -26.44
CA PHE A 260 -20.68 -8.67 -26.80
C PHE A 260 -21.33 -9.98 -26.34
N LEU A 261 -22.54 -9.90 -25.80
CA LEU A 261 -23.19 -11.06 -25.19
C LEU A 261 -23.66 -12.10 -26.22
N LYS A 262 -23.96 -11.67 -27.45
CA LYS A 262 -24.35 -12.56 -28.54
C LYS A 262 -23.22 -13.56 -28.84
N ASP A 263 -23.61 -14.80 -29.10
CA ASP A 263 -22.67 -15.85 -29.45
C ASP A 263 -22.07 -15.61 -30.85
N LEU A 264 -20.80 -15.97 -31.00
CA LEU A 264 -20.09 -15.93 -32.27
C LEU A 264 -20.41 -17.18 -33.09
N SER A 265 -20.18 -17.13 -34.40
CA SER A 265 -20.38 -18.29 -35.27
C SER A 265 -19.56 -19.50 -34.80
N GLY A 266 -20.22 -20.65 -34.67
CA GLY A 266 -19.61 -21.91 -34.20
C GLY A 266 -19.18 -21.91 -32.73
N GLU A 267 -19.64 -20.94 -31.93
CA GLU A 267 -19.29 -20.85 -30.53
C GLU A 267 -20.13 -21.79 -29.66
N ARG A 268 -19.47 -22.56 -28.81
CA ARG A 268 -20.06 -23.53 -27.88
C ARG A 268 -19.53 -23.27 -26.49
N TRP A 269 -20.41 -23.37 -25.49
CA TRP A 269 -20.10 -23.05 -24.10
C TRP A 269 -20.03 -24.31 -23.23
N LYS A 270 -19.06 -24.35 -22.32
CA LYS A 270 -18.95 -25.35 -21.25
C LYS A 270 -18.81 -24.64 -19.90
N PRO A 271 -19.25 -25.23 -18.78
CA PRO A 271 -19.08 -24.63 -17.47
C PRO A 271 -17.59 -24.51 -17.12
N VAL A 272 -17.19 -23.46 -16.40
CA VAL A 272 -15.82 -23.34 -15.90
C VAL A 272 -15.65 -24.28 -14.70
N PRO A 273 -14.63 -25.17 -14.68
CA PRO A 273 -14.43 -26.11 -13.58
C PRO A 273 -14.30 -25.43 -12.21
N ASN A 274 -14.98 -25.97 -11.20
CA ASN A 274 -15.15 -25.44 -9.84
C ASN A 274 -15.96 -24.13 -9.74
N LEU A 275 -16.50 -23.63 -10.85
CA LEU A 275 -17.17 -22.35 -10.97
C LEU A 275 -18.45 -22.44 -11.83
N GLU A 276 -19.02 -23.65 -11.95
CA GLU A 276 -20.05 -24.04 -12.91
C GLU A 276 -21.32 -23.20 -12.79
N ARG A 277 -21.70 -22.86 -11.55
CA ARG A 277 -22.88 -22.02 -11.27
C ARG A 277 -22.71 -20.56 -11.69
N HIS A 278 -21.49 -20.09 -11.89
CA HIS A 278 -21.18 -18.67 -12.00
C HIS A 278 -20.61 -18.27 -13.36
N PHE A 279 -19.87 -19.18 -14.01
CA PHE A 279 -19.12 -18.87 -15.22
C PHE A 279 -19.15 -20.04 -16.21
N ALA A 280 -19.19 -19.69 -17.49
CA ALA A 280 -18.98 -20.60 -18.61
C ALA A 280 -17.83 -20.09 -19.50
N ILE A 281 -17.08 -21.01 -20.10
CA ILE A 281 -16.05 -20.72 -21.10
C ILE A 281 -16.50 -21.23 -22.46
N SER A 282 -16.25 -20.45 -23.51
CA SER A 282 -16.51 -20.89 -24.88
C SER A 282 -15.30 -21.57 -25.51
N ASN A 283 -15.53 -22.37 -26.54
CA ASN A 283 -14.47 -22.93 -27.41
C ASN A 283 -13.66 -21.85 -28.13
N LYS A 284 -14.05 -20.58 -28.08
CA LYS A 284 -13.26 -19.45 -28.60
C LYS A 284 -12.53 -18.68 -27.49
N GLY A 285 -12.54 -19.19 -26.26
CA GLY A 285 -11.81 -18.62 -25.12
C GLY A 285 -12.52 -17.44 -24.44
N ARG A 286 -13.78 -17.15 -24.79
CA ARG A 286 -14.57 -16.13 -24.08
C ARG A 286 -15.06 -16.70 -22.76
N ILE A 287 -15.11 -15.86 -21.72
CA ILE A 287 -15.71 -16.24 -20.44
C ILE A 287 -16.99 -15.44 -20.23
N LYS A 288 -18.11 -16.15 -20.08
CA LYS A 288 -19.43 -15.58 -19.80
C LYS A 288 -19.69 -15.75 -18.31
N ARG A 289 -19.93 -14.64 -17.62
CA ARG A 289 -20.49 -14.66 -16.28
C ARG A 289 -22.00 -14.88 -16.41
N LEU A 290 -22.53 -15.87 -15.70
CA LEU A 290 -23.96 -16.22 -15.70
C LEU A 290 -24.77 -15.32 -14.75
N ASN A 291 -26.10 -15.29 -14.92
CA ASN A 291 -27.01 -14.61 -14.00
C ASN A 291 -26.99 -15.31 -12.63
N THR A 292 -26.50 -14.65 -11.59
CA THR A 292 -26.51 -15.22 -10.23
C THR A 292 -26.78 -14.20 -9.12
N TRP A 293 -27.42 -14.66 -8.05
CA TRP A 293 -27.56 -13.92 -6.80
C TRP A 293 -26.39 -14.20 -5.86
N THR A 294 -25.91 -13.17 -5.16
CA THR A 294 -24.93 -13.37 -4.08
C THR A 294 -25.56 -14.03 -2.85
N GLU A 295 -24.76 -14.75 -2.08
CA GLU A 295 -25.19 -15.46 -0.87
C GLU A 295 -25.22 -14.60 0.41
N ASN A 296 -24.80 -13.34 0.31
CA ASN A 296 -24.79 -12.40 1.43
C ASN A 296 -26.21 -12.03 1.93
N ARG A 297 -26.30 -11.46 3.15
CA ARG A 297 -27.58 -11.06 3.78
C ARG A 297 -28.43 -10.12 2.91
N ASN A 298 -27.78 -9.26 2.15
CA ASN A 298 -28.42 -8.40 1.16
C ASN A 298 -28.06 -8.91 -0.23
N LYS A 299 -28.81 -9.91 -0.71
CA LYS A 299 -28.58 -10.54 -2.02
C LYS A 299 -28.56 -9.49 -3.13
N THR A 300 -27.47 -9.46 -3.88
CA THR A 300 -27.24 -8.61 -5.04
C THR A 300 -27.26 -9.47 -6.29
N PHE A 301 -27.97 -9.02 -7.31
CA PHE A 301 -28.02 -9.71 -8.60
C PHE A 301 -26.82 -9.31 -9.46
N TRP A 302 -26.09 -10.29 -9.95
CA TRP A 302 -25.06 -10.12 -10.96
C TRP A 302 -25.60 -10.58 -12.30
N GLY A 303 -25.84 -9.60 -13.17
CA GLY A 303 -26.31 -9.87 -14.53
C GLY A 303 -25.23 -10.47 -15.42
N GLU A 304 -25.71 -11.21 -16.40
CA GLU A 304 -24.91 -11.85 -17.43
C GLU A 304 -24.07 -10.84 -18.23
N HIS A 305 -22.82 -11.21 -18.51
CA HIS A 305 -21.94 -10.46 -19.40
C HIS A 305 -20.69 -11.28 -19.75
N ILE A 306 -20.03 -10.91 -20.85
CA ILE A 306 -18.70 -11.43 -21.17
C ILE A 306 -17.64 -10.71 -20.32
N THR A 307 -16.79 -11.50 -19.68
CA THR A 307 -15.72 -11.02 -18.81
C THR A 307 -14.51 -10.62 -19.65
N SER A 308 -13.96 -9.44 -19.37
CA SER A 308 -12.72 -8.98 -20.01
C SER A 308 -11.53 -9.87 -19.68
N LEU A 309 -10.83 -10.32 -20.71
CA LEU A 309 -9.54 -10.98 -20.58
C LEU A 309 -8.41 -9.94 -20.37
N SER A 310 -7.29 -10.42 -19.84
CA SER A 310 -6.09 -9.63 -19.55
C SER A 310 -4.81 -10.39 -19.87
N VAL A 311 -3.71 -9.64 -19.98
CA VAL A 311 -2.34 -10.16 -20.12
C VAL A 311 -1.46 -9.68 -18.96
N LEU A 312 -0.46 -10.48 -18.58
CA LEU A 312 0.34 -10.27 -17.36
C LEU A 312 1.26 -9.05 -17.50
N LYS A 313 1.88 -8.91 -18.67
CA LYS A 313 2.78 -7.80 -19.05
C LYS A 313 2.37 -7.31 -20.45
N SER A 314 2.67 -6.06 -20.76
CA SER A 314 2.54 -5.54 -22.13
C SER A 314 3.38 -6.42 -23.07
N ASN A 315 2.84 -6.73 -24.25
CA ASN A 315 3.42 -7.66 -25.24
C ASN A 315 3.53 -9.13 -24.78
N SER A 316 2.88 -9.50 -23.67
CA SER A 316 2.68 -10.91 -23.31
C SER A 316 1.46 -11.45 -24.03
N ASN A 317 1.57 -12.62 -24.64
CA ASN A 317 0.45 -13.33 -25.27
C ASN A 317 -0.27 -14.29 -24.30
N TYR A 318 0.07 -14.24 -23.01
CA TYR A 318 -0.54 -15.09 -21.99
C TYR A 318 -1.86 -14.49 -21.52
N LEU A 319 -2.96 -14.93 -22.15
CA LEU A 319 -4.31 -14.53 -21.82
C LEU A 319 -4.82 -15.24 -20.55
N TYR A 320 -5.36 -14.44 -19.63
CA TYR A 320 -6.03 -14.95 -18.45
C TYR A 320 -7.28 -14.13 -18.11
N ALA A 321 -8.20 -14.74 -17.36
CA ALA A 321 -9.35 -14.08 -16.80
C ALA A 321 -9.21 -13.90 -15.28
N GLN A 322 -9.57 -12.71 -14.79
CA GLN A 322 -9.72 -12.45 -13.36
C GLN A 322 -11.19 -12.57 -12.98
N LEU A 323 -11.55 -13.72 -12.40
CA LEU A 323 -12.92 -13.99 -11.96
C LEU A 323 -13.03 -13.76 -10.46
N SER A 324 -14.21 -13.35 -10.01
CA SER A 324 -14.50 -13.26 -8.58
C SER A 324 -15.91 -13.72 -8.27
N CYS A 325 -16.03 -14.58 -7.27
CA CYS A 325 -17.30 -15.08 -6.75
C CYS A 325 -17.12 -15.47 -5.28
N ASN A 326 -18.17 -15.32 -4.48
CA ASN A 326 -18.19 -15.66 -3.05
C ASN A 326 -16.97 -15.14 -2.26
N GLY A 327 -16.53 -13.92 -2.57
CA GLY A 327 -15.39 -13.27 -1.90
C GLY A 327 -14.00 -13.78 -2.30
N ARG A 328 -13.91 -14.80 -3.16
CA ARG A 328 -12.66 -15.36 -3.68
C ARG A 328 -12.35 -14.81 -5.08
N LYS A 329 -11.06 -14.68 -5.38
CA LYS A 329 -10.55 -14.26 -6.69
C LYS A 329 -9.83 -15.43 -7.36
N TYR A 330 -10.10 -15.64 -8.64
CA TYR A 330 -9.51 -16.68 -9.47
C TYR A 330 -8.79 -16.03 -10.64
N CYS A 331 -7.54 -16.41 -10.86
CA CYS A 331 -6.75 -16.00 -12.02
C CYS A 331 -6.59 -17.23 -12.90
N LEU A 332 -7.40 -17.32 -13.96
CA LEU A 332 -7.51 -18.53 -14.77
C LEU A 332 -6.85 -18.33 -16.14
N PRO A 333 -5.81 -19.10 -16.49
CA PRO A 333 -5.20 -19.08 -17.81
C PRO A 333 -6.16 -19.62 -18.87
N ILE A 334 -6.37 -18.86 -19.95
CA ILE A 334 -7.35 -19.23 -20.98
C ILE A 334 -6.93 -20.48 -21.74
N THR A 335 -5.64 -20.62 -22.06
CA THR A 335 -5.11 -21.81 -22.75
C THR A 335 -5.32 -23.10 -21.97
N ARG A 336 -5.17 -23.07 -20.63
CA ARG A 336 -5.41 -24.24 -19.77
C ARG A 336 -6.89 -24.62 -19.75
N LEU A 337 -7.77 -23.63 -19.60
CA LEU A 337 -9.22 -23.87 -19.61
C LEU A 337 -9.70 -24.37 -20.97
N LEU A 338 -9.19 -23.82 -22.07
CA LEU A 338 -9.52 -24.26 -23.42
C LEU A 338 -9.13 -25.72 -23.65
N TYR A 339 -7.89 -26.07 -23.29
CA TYR A 339 -7.41 -27.44 -23.44
C TYR A 339 -8.23 -28.42 -22.58
N TYR A 340 -8.41 -28.10 -21.30
CA TYR A 340 -9.21 -28.91 -20.37
C TYR A 340 -10.64 -29.12 -20.86
N CYS A 341 -11.32 -28.04 -21.27
CA CYS A 341 -12.74 -28.12 -21.62
C CYS A 341 -12.98 -28.71 -23.02
N PHE A 342 -12.06 -28.56 -23.97
CA PHE A 342 -12.32 -28.83 -25.39
C PHE A 342 -11.33 -29.78 -26.07
N VAL A 343 -10.25 -30.20 -25.40
CA VAL A 343 -9.27 -31.15 -25.95
C VAL A 343 -9.20 -32.40 -25.07
N GLU A 344 -8.66 -32.28 -23.87
CA GLU A 344 -8.42 -33.40 -22.95
C GLU A 344 -8.39 -32.90 -21.51
N GLU A 345 -9.05 -33.64 -20.62
CA GLU A 345 -9.07 -33.34 -19.19
C GLU A 345 -7.72 -33.69 -18.54
N PHE A 346 -7.23 -32.79 -17.68
CA PHE A 346 -5.99 -32.99 -16.92
C PHE A 346 -6.07 -32.23 -15.61
N ASP A 347 -5.18 -32.51 -14.65
CA ASP A 347 -5.17 -31.76 -13.38
C ASP A 347 -4.76 -30.29 -13.62
N LEU A 348 -5.75 -29.40 -13.56
CA LEU A 348 -5.54 -27.95 -13.68
C LEU A 348 -4.62 -27.38 -12.59
N LYS A 349 -4.40 -28.09 -11.47
CA LYS A 349 -3.47 -27.71 -10.40
C LYS A 349 -2.04 -28.20 -10.64
N ASP A 350 -1.83 -29.16 -11.54
CA ASP A 350 -0.51 -29.66 -11.84
C ASP A 350 0.32 -28.58 -12.55
N LYS A 351 1.40 -28.18 -11.89
CA LYS A 351 2.36 -27.17 -12.36
C LYS A 351 3.45 -27.78 -13.24
N ASN A 352 3.59 -29.10 -13.25
CA ASN A 352 4.52 -29.82 -14.10
C ASN A 352 4.00 -29.97 -15.53
N LEU A 353 2.72 -29.68 -15.78
CA LEU A 353 2.12 -29.71 -17.11
C LEU A 353 1.89 -28.30 -17.63
N VAL A 354 2.39 -28.03 -18.84
CA VAL A 354 2.30 -26.73 -19.51
C VAL A 354 1.60 -26.88 -20.85
N ILE A 355 0.71 -25.94 -21.17
CA ILE A 355 0.09 -25.84 -22.50
C ILE A 355 0.95 -24.94 -23.37
N VAL A 356 1.50 -25.50 -24.44
CA VAL A 356 2.19 -24.76 -25.51
C VAL A 356 1.15 -24.34 -26.54
N ASN A 357 1.13 -23.05 -26.86
CA ASN A 357 0.24 -22.46 -27.86
C ASN A 357 1.05 -22.06 -29.09
N SER A 358 0.83 -22.77 -30.20
CA SER A 358 1.50 -22.54 -31.48
C SER A 358 0.69 -21.66 -32.44
N SER A 359 -0.42 -21.07 -31.98
CA SER A 359 -1.24 -20.18 -32.81
C SER A 359 -0.46 -18.94 -33.23
N ILE A 360 -0.68 -18.49 -34.46
CA ILE A 360 -0.11 -17.25 -35.01
C ILE A 360 -1.27 -16.36 -35.46
N PRO A 361 -1.55 -15.24 -34.77
CA PRO A 361 -0.89 -14.75 -33.56
C PRO A 361 -1.30 -15.51 -32.29
N GLN A 362 -0.41 -15.58 -31.28
CA GLN A 362 -0.67 -16.36 -30.04
C GLN A 362 -1.89 -15.90 -29.22
N TRP A 363 -2.36 -14.67 -29.41
CA TRP A 363 -3.56 -14.16 -28.72
C TRP A 363 -4.87 -14.53 -29.42
N ASP A 364 -4.81 -14.99 -30.68
CA ASP A 364 -5.95 -15.54 -31.42
C ASP A 364 -5.86 -17.06 -31.39
N ILE A 365 -6.33 -17.62 -30.28
CA ILE A 365 -6.06 -19.02 -29.93
C ILE A 365 -6.94 -19.93 -30.77
N ASP A 366 -6.31 -20.80 -31.55
CA ASP A 366 -6.92 -21.99 -32.11
C ASP A 366 -6.68 -23.17 -31.18
N ILE A 367 -7.74 -23.87 -30.80
CA ILE A 367 -7.66 -25.02 -29.89
C ILE A 367 -6.79 -26.14 -30.50
N SER A 368 -6.83 -26.31 -31.82
CA SER A 368 -6.04 -27.35 -32.51
C SER A 368 -4.53 -27.11 -32.41
N ASN A 369 -4.11 -25.87 -32.12
CA ASN A 369 -2.71 -25.47 -31.95
C ASN A 369 -2.25 -25.52 -30.48
N LEU A 370 -3.04 -26.10 -29.57
CA LEU A 370 -2.68 -26.28 -28.17
C LEU A 370 -2.15 -27.69 -27.91
N THR A 371 -0.99 -27.80 -27.26
CA THR A 371 -0.38 -29.09 -26.89
C THR A 371 0.02 -29.10 -25.41
N LEU A 372 -0.24 -30.21 -24.72
CA LEU A 372 0.16 -30.44 -23.34
C LEU A 372 1.56 -31.06 -23.30
N LYS A 373 2.49 -30.43 -22.56
CA LYS A 373 3.86 -30.94 -22.40
C LYS A 373 4.32 -30.91 -20.94
N PRO A 374 5.18 -31.86 -20.51
CA PRO A 374 5.88 -31.75 -19.24
C PRO A 374 6.84 -30.56 -19.21
N PHE A 375 6.85 -29.81 -18.10
CA PHE A 375 7.71 -28.64 -17.89
C PHE A 375 9.20 -28.96 -18.05
N ASN A 376 9.62 -30.17 -17.64
CA ASN A 376 10.99 -30.63 -17.76
C ASN A 376 11.45 -30.75 -19.23
N GLU A 377 10.56 -31.10 -20.15
CA GLU A 377 10.86 -31.17 -21.59
C GLU A 377 11.18 -29.77 -22.12
N ILE A 378 10.33 -28.79 -21.80
CA ILE A 378 10.51 -27.38 -22.17
C ILE A 378 11.83 -26.82 -21.60
N LEU A 379 12.15 -27.16 -20.34
CA LEU A 379 13.41 -26.73 -19.72
C LEU A 379 14.64 -27.35 -20.40
N LYS A 380 14.58 -28.63 -20.79
CA LYS A 380 15.68 -29.30 -21.51
C LYS A 380 15.96 -28.62 -22.84
N GLU A 381 14.93 -28.33 -23.62
CA GLU A 381 15.05 -27.60 -24.89
C GLU A 381 15.67 -26.22 -24.68
N ARG A 382 15.16 -25.46 -23.70
CA ARG A 382 15.68 -24.13 -23.37
C ARG A 382 17.13 -24.17 -22.87
N ASN A 383 17.49 -25.16 -22.05
CA ASN A 383 18.83 -25.27 -21.50
C ASN A 383 19.87 -25.67 -22.55
N LYS A 384 19.49 -26.46 -23.57
CA LYS A 384 20.34 -26.71 -24.74
C LYS A 384 20.71 -25.40 -25.45
N GLU A 385 19.77 -24.46 -25.54
CA GLU A 385 19.99 -23.13 -26.15
C GLU A 385 20.87 -22.19 -25.29
N TYR A 386 20.88 -22.35 -23.96
CA TYR A 386 21.71 -21.54 -23.05
C TYR A 386 23.11 -22.09 -22.80
N ALA A 387 23.31 -23.40 -22.92
CA ALA A 387 24.61 -24.05 -22.72
C ALA A 387 25.70 -23.53 -23.67
N THR A 388 25.32 -22.99 -24.83
CA THR A 388 26.20 -22.36 -25.82
C THR A 388 26.74 -20.98 -25.42
N LYS A 389 26.44 -20.45 -24.22
CA LYS A 389 26.78 -19.06 -23.79
C LYS A 389 27.70 -18.94 -22.54
N VAL A 390 28.42 -19.98 -22.12
CA VAL A 390 29.34 -19.92 -20.96
C VAL A 390 30.66 -19.23 -21.33
N ARG A 391 31.12 -18.27 -20.50
CA ARG A 391 32.40 -17.57 -20.69
C ARG A 391 33.49 -18.14 -19.78
N THR A 392 34.59 -18.59 -20.37
CA THR A 392 35.80 -19.00 -19.63
C THR A 392 36.60 -17.79 -19.16
N VAL A 393 36.95 -17.75 -17.87
CA VAL A 393 37.75 -16.72 -17.22
C VAL A 393 39.15 -17.27 -16.96
N LEU A 394 40.16 -16.60 -17.53
CA LEU A 394 41.58 -16.95 -17.42
C LEU A 394 42.31 -15.98 -16.46
N ASN A 395 43.57 -16.27 -16.15
CA ASN A 395 44.42 -15.43 -15.31
C ASN A 395 44.67 -14.07 -16.00
N SER A 396 44.72 -12.98 -15.21
CA SER A 396 44.97 -11.63 -15.72
C SER A 396 46.41 -11.39 -16.19
N LYS A 397 47.32 -12.33 -15.93
CA LYS A 397 48.77 -12.28 -16.20
C LYS A 397 49.50 -11.10 -15.53
N LYS A 398 48.86 -10.43 -14.57
CA LYS A 398 49.49 -9.36 -13.79
C LYS A 398 50.40 -9.96 -12.73
N ALA A 399 51.64 -9.47 -12.65
CA ALA A 399 52.60 -9.90 -11.64
C ALA A 399 52.62 -9.01 -10.38
N PHE A 400 52.12 -7.76 -10.48
CA PHE A 400 52.19 -6.76 -9.41
C PHE A 400 50.84 -6.06 -9.20
N ASN A 401 50.51 -5.75 -7.94
CA ASN A 401 49.27 -5.06 -7.56
C ASN A 401 49.46 -3.52 -7.53
N ASP A 402 49.48 -2.89 -8.70
CA ASP A 402 49.67 -1.43 -8.82
C ASP A 402 48.60 -0.63 -8.05
N SER A 403 47.34 -1.09 -8.05
CA SER A 403 46.24 -0.39 -7.37
C SER A 403 46.44 -0.31 -5.85
N LEU A 404 46.93 -1.39 -5.22
CA LEU A 404 47.23 -1.36 -3.80
C LEU A 404 48.45 -0.49 -3.49
N TRP A 405 49.47 -0.56 -4.35
CA TRP A 405 50.68 0.24 -4.21
C TRP A 405 50.39 1.75 -4.25
N GLU A 406 49.51 2.18 -5.15
CA GLU A 406 49.03 3.57 -5.20
C GLU A 406 48.28 3.98 -3.92
N LYS A 407 47.37 3.13 -3.43
CA LYS A 407 46.58 3.41 -2.21
C LYS A 407 47.42 3.49 -0.94
N LEU A 408 48.58 2.83 -0.90
CA LEU A 408 49.51 2.88 0.22
C LEU A 408 50.52 4.05 0.12
N GLY A 409 50.31 5.00 -0.79
CA GLY A 409 51.16 6.17 -0.92
C GLY A 409 52.46 5.90 -1.68
N LYS A 410 52.45 4.92 -2.59
CA LYS A 410 53.61 4.57 -3.45
C LYS A 410 54.91 4.32 -2.66
N PRO A 411 54.90 3.39 -1.67
CA PRO A 411 56.10 3.08 -0.91
C PRO A 411 57.22 2.59 -1.84
N ARG A 412 58.49 2.89 -1.48
CA ARG A 412 59.66 2.43 -2.23
C ARG A 412 59.77 0.91 -2.15
N ILE A 413 59.38 0.22 -3.22
CA ILE A 413 59.33 -1.24 -3.33
C ILE A 413 59.99 -1.68 -4.64
N ASN A 414 60.79 -2.75 -4.58
CA ASN A 414 61.28 -3.41 -5.78
C ASN A 414 60.14 -4.19 -6.46
N LYS A 415 59.64 -3.71 -7.61
CA LYS A 415 58.55 -4.38 -8.34
C LYS A 415 58.93 -5.76 -8.91
N LYS A 416 60.23 -6.06 -9.08
CA LYS A 416 60.72 -7.37 -9.53
C LYS A 416 60.69 -8.42 -8.42
N ASN A 417 60.83 -8.01 -7.17
CA ASN A 417 60.69 -8.86 -6.00
C ASN A 417 59.86 -8.16 -4.91
N PRO A 418 58.54 -8.02 -5.13
CA PRO A 418 57.69 -7.24 -4.25
C PRO A 418 57.28 -8.05 -3.01
N PRO A 419 56.95 -7.41 -1.88
CA PRO A 419 56.35 -8.08 -0.74
C PRO A 419 55.12 -8.88 -1.15
N ALA A 420 54.86 -9.99 -0.45
CA ALA A 420 53.86 -10.99 -0.83
C ALA A 420 52.49 -10.39 -1.17
N ILE A 421 52.02 -9.39 -0.41
CA ILE A 421 50.70 -8.77 -0.63
C ILE A 421 50.58 -7.99 -1.97
N PHE A 422 51.71 -7.63 -2.58
CA PHE A 422 51.77 -6.99 -3.89
C PHE A 422 52.06 -7.98 -5.02
N ASN A 423 52.51 -9.19 -4.69
CA ASN A 423 52.88 -10.22 -5.67
C ASN A 423 51.63 -10.97 -6.17
N LEU A 424 51.30 -10.79 -7.45
CA LEU A 424 50.17 -11.46 -8.11
C LEU A 424 50.60 -12.65 -8.98
N SER A 425 51.89 -13.01 -8.99
CA SER A 425 52.40 -14.20 -9.69
C SER A 425 51.84 -15.48 -9.09
N LEU A 426 51.60 -16.49 -9.93
CA LEU A 426 51.17 -17.82 -9.49
C LEU A 426 52.29 -18.63 -8.83
N SER A 427 53.56 -18.26 -9.07
CA SER A 427 54.71 -18.91 -8.45
C SER A 427 54.67 -18.75 -6.92
N ASP A 428 54.93 -19.83 -6.19
CA ASP A 428 55.02 -19.80 -4.74
C ASP A 428 56.28 -19.05 -4.28
N LEU A 429 56.18 -18.38 -3.14
CA LEU A 429 57.29 -17.69 -2.49
C LEU A 429 58.03 -18.65 -1.55
N PRO A 430 59.30 -18.37 -1.19
CA PRO A 430 60.01 -19.14 -0.18
C PRO A 430 59.21 -19.25 1.13
N ASP A 431 59.13 -20.46 1.66
CA ASP A 431 58.41 -20.84 2.89
C ASP A 431 56.92 -20.48 2.89
N GLU A 432 56.30 -20.43 1.72
CA GLU A 432 54.87 -20.14 1.57
C GLU A 432 54.02 -21.40 1.69
N GLN A 433 53.07 -21.37 2.62
CA GLN A 433 52.12 -22.45 2.88
C GLN A 433 50.70 -21.96 2.62
N TRP A 434 49.89 -22.78 1.96
CA TRP A 434 48.51 -22.46 1.60
C TRP A 434 47.51 -23.26 2.44
N LYS A 435 46.44 -22.60 2.89
CA LYS A 435 45.27 -23.23 3.53
C LYS A 435 43.97 -22.80 2.82
N ALA A 436 42.92 -23.61 2.92
CA ALA A 436 41.60 -23.23 2.41
C ALA A 436 41.07 -21.97 3.13
N VAL A 437 40.35 -21.12 2.39
CA VAL A 437 39.64 -20.00 3.02
C VAL A 437 38.35 -20.55 3.66
N PRO A 438 38.12 -20.35 4.97
CA PRO A 438 36.95 -20.90 5.66
C PRO A 438 35.63 -20.50 4.99
N GLY A 439 34.79 -21.50 4.68
CA GLY A 439 33.50 -21.34 3.99
C GLY A 439 33.59 -21.23 2.47
N PHE A 440 34.77 -21.40 1.89
CA PHE A 440 35.00 -21.36 0.43
C PHE A 440 35.93 -22.48 -0.05
N ASP A 441 35.85 -23.64 0.60
CA ASP A 441 36.63 -24.83 0.29
C ASP A 441 36.51 -25.25 -1.17
N GLY A 442 37.64 -25.64 -1.78
CA GLY A 442 37.72 -25.97 -3.20
C GLY A 442 37.58 -24.78 -4.16
N LYS A 443 37.41 -23.54 -3.66
CA LYS A 443 37.26 -22.34 -4.50
C LYS A 443 38.36 -21.30 -4.26
N TYR A 444 38.75 -21.10 -3.00
CA TYR A 444 39.77 -20.11 -2.62
C TYR A 444 40.73 -20.64 -1.55
N THR A 445 42.00 -20.26 -1.66
CA THR A 445 43.05 -20.54 -0.66
C THR A 445 43.77 -19.26 -0.25
N ILE A 446 44.34 -19.25 0.96
CA ILE A 446 45.12 -18.15 1.54
C ILE A 446 46.48 -18.67 2.00
N SER A 447 47.53 -17.90 1.76
CA SER A 447 48.88 -18.25 2.18
C SER A 447 49.27 -17.62 3.51
N ASN A 448 50.21 -18.25 4.24
CA ASN A 448 50.80 -17.71 5.47
C ASN A 448 51.48 -16.34 5.28
N LYS A 449 51.84 -15.98 4.03
CA LYS A 449 52.39 -14.67 3.65
C LYS A 449 51.31 -13.63 3.29
N GLY A 450 50.03 -14.00 3.34
CA GLY A 450 48.88 -13.13 3.10
C GLY A 450 48.45 -12.99 1.63
N ARG A 451 48.85 -13.91 0.74
CA ARG A 451 48.30 -13.97 -0.63
C ARG A 451 46.99 -14.76 -0.64
N VAL A 452 46.07 -14.42 -1.54
CA VAL A 452 44.79 -15.12 -1.69
C VAL A 452 44.65 -15.59 -3.13
N LYS A 453 44.44 -16.88 -3.34
CA LYS A 453 44.35 -17.53 -4.65
C LYS A 453 42.92 -18.02 -4.88
N ARG A 454 42.36 -17.69 -6.05
CA ARG A 454 41.17 -18.34 -6.60
C ARG A 454 41.62 -19.55 -7.39
N LEU A 455 41.07 -20.72 -7.08
CA LEU A 455 41.34 -21.96 -7.79
C LEU A 455 40.60 -22.01 -9.14
N SER A 456 41.15 -22.76 -10.08
CA SER A 456 40.51 -23.18 -11.32
C SER A 456 39.55 -24.36 -11.10
N GLY A 457 38.83 -24.75 -12.14
CA GLY A 457 38.00 -25.97 -12.15
C GLY A 457 36.59 -25.81 -11.60
N TRP A 458 36.15 -24.59 -11.29
CA TRP A 458 34.78 -24.32 -10.81
C TRP A 458 34.10 -23.18 -11.56
N GLY A 459 32.76 -23.21 -11.57
CA GLY A 459 31.93 -22.25 -12.27
C GLY A 459 30.88 -21.60 -11.37
N VAL A 460 30.48 -20.38 -11.72
CA VAL A 460 29.46 -19.62 -11.00
C VAL A 460 28.72 -18.67 -11.93
N GLY A 461 27.41 -18.92 -12.13
CA GLY A 461 26.61 -18.18 -13.10
C GLY A 461 27.06 -18.46 -14.53
N THR A 462 27.47 -17.43 -15.26
CA THR A 462 27.94 -17.51 -16.66
C THR A 462 29.46 -17.63 -16.78
N HIS A 463 30.18 -17.79 -15.66
CA HIS A 463 31.64 -17.85 -15.62
C HIS A 463 32.10 -19.27 -15.27
N PHE A 464 33.13 -19.73 -15.99
CA PHE A 464 33.93 -20.90 -15.62
C PHE A 464 35.38 -20.45 -15.41
N TYR A 465 35.99 -20.76 -14.27
CA TYR A 465 37.37 -20.37 -13.98
C TYR A 465 38.34 -21.45 -14.50
N GLY A 466 38.95 -21.17 -15.66
CA GLY A 466 39.87 -22.10 -16.32
C GLY A 466 41.28 -22.09 -15.75
N GLU A 467 41.67 -21.01 -15.09
CA GLU A 467 43.01 -20.85 -14.53
C GLU A 467 42.95 -20.26 -13.11
N ASP A 468 43.92 -20.69 -12.29
CA ASP A 468 44.19 -20.14 -10.97
C ASP A 468 44.56 -18.65 -11.07
N GLN A 469 44.22 -17.88 -10.05
CA GLN A 469 44.53 -16.45 -10.01
C GLN A 469 44.79 -15.96 -8.59
N ILE A 470 45.92 -15.29 -8.37
CA ILE A 470 46.12 -14.49 -7.15
C ILE A 470 45.24 -13.24 -7.21
N LEU A 471 44.41 -13.05 -6.19
CA LEU A 471 43.50 -11.92 -6.07
C LEU A 471 44.24 -10.65 -5.68
N SER A 472 43.86 -9.54 -6.29
CA SER A 472 44.33 -8.22 -5.86
C SER A 472 43.69 -7.84 -4.52
N LEU A 473 44.52 -7.66 -3.50
CA LEU A 473 44.14 -7.09 -2.22
C LEU A 473 43.85 -5.59 -2.35
N ASN A 474 42.99 -5.07 -1.46
CA ASN A 474 42.57 -3.68 -1.41
C ASN A 474 42.70 -3.11 0.01
N LEU A 475 42.71 -1.78 0.11
CA LEU A 475 42.73 -1.02 1.37
C LEU A 475 41.42 -0.26 1.56
N THR A 476 40.90 -0.19 2.79
CA THR A 476 39.76 0.67 3.14
C THR A 476 40.18 2.14 3.28
N SER A 477 39.26 3.06 2.98
CA SER A 477 39.51 4.52 2.98
C SER A 477 39.19 5.22 4.31
N ASP A 478 38.92 4.47 5.38
CA ASP A 478 38.47 4.97 6.69
C ASP A 478 39.64 5.22 7.67
N LYS A 479 39.35 5.87 8.81
CA LYS A 479 40.33 6.18 9.88
C LYS A 479 41.02 4.94 10.49
N SER A 480 40.55 3.74 10.16
CA SER A 480 41.07 2.44 10.60
C SER A 480 41.36 1.56 9.38
N SER A 481 42.28 2.00 8.52
CA SER A 481 42.62 1.32 7.27
C SER A 481 43.04 -0.15 7.50
N TYR A 482 42.43 -1.08 6.75
CA TYR A 482 42.82 -2.50 6.76
C TYR A 482 42.79 -3.12 5.37
N LEU A 483 43.57 -4.19 5.19
CA LEU A 483 43.64 -4.96 3.95
C LEU A 483 42.46 -5.94 3.83
N TYR A 484 41.85 -6.00 2.65
CA TYR A 484 40.75 -6.91 2.37
C TYR A 484 40.77 -7.48 0.95
N PHE A 485 40.03 -8.57 0.74
CA PHE A 485 39.72 -9.13 -0.57
C PHE A 485 38.22 -9.42 -0.71
N LYS A 486 37.78 -9.68 -1.94
CA LYS A 486 36.40 -10.06 -2.27
C LYS A 486 36.39 -11.37 -3.03
N VAL A 487 35.48 -12.26 -2.65
CA VAL A 487 35.13 -13.44 -3.45
C VAL A 487 34.11 -13.07 -4.53
N HIS A 488 33.72 -14.02 -5.37
CA HIS A 488 32.72 -13.76 -6.41
C HIS A 488 31.36 -13.36 -5.80
N LYS A 489 30.70 -12.35 -6.38
CA LYS A 489 29.46 -11.72 -5.83
C LYS A 489 28.26 -12.66 -5.60
N LYS A 490 28.25 -13.84 -6.24
CA LYS A 490 27.22 -14.87 -6.05
C LYS A 490 27.56 -15.84 -4.91
N GLU A 491 28.82 -15.92 -4.51
CA GLU A 491 29.29 -16.68 -3.35
C GLU A 491 29.11 -15.85 -2.09
N ASP A 492 29.64 -14.62 -2.08
CA ASP A 492 29.43 -13.67 -0.99
C ASP A 492 29.63 -12.23 -1.49
N LYS A 493 28.86 -11.30 -0.94
CA LYS A 493 28.98 -9.86 -1.21
C LYS A 493 29.88 -9.15 -0.21
N ALA A 494 30.10 -9.73 0.98
CA ALA A 494 30.90 -9.13 2.03
C ALA A 494 32.41 -9.19 1.71
N GLN A 495 33.12 -8.10 2.00
CA GLN A 495 34.58 -8.08 1.94
C GLN A 495 35.19 -8.87 3.10
N LYS A 496 36.29 -9.56 2.85
CA LYS A 496 36.99 -10.41 3.82
C LYS A 496 38.24 -9.68 4.31
N MET A 497 38.31 -9.42 5.61
CA MET A 497 39.47 -8.79 6.25
C MET A 497 40.64 -9.76 6.22
N LEU A 498 41.72 -9.40 5.52
CA LEU A 498 42.84 -10.31 5.26
C LEU A 498 43.41 -10.90 6.55
N LEU A 499 43.75 -10.03 7.51
CA LEU A 499 44.41 -10.45 8.75
C LEU A 499 43.54 -11.30 9.67
N ARG A 500 42.20 -11.17 9.60
CA ARG A 500 41.29 -12.02 10.38
C ARG A 500 41.31 -13.45 9.86
N ILE A 501 41.20 -13.61 8.55
CA ILE A 501 41.26 -14.91 7.89
C ILE A 501 42.65 -15.53 8.09
N LEU A 502 43.71 -14.72 7.98
CA LEU A 502 45.07 -15.19 8.17
C LEU A 502 45.35 -15.68 9.59
N TYR A 503 44.92 -14.92 10.61
CA TYR A 503 45.04 -15.31 12.01
C TYR A 503 44.29 -16.60 12.31
N TYR A 504 43.04 -16.70 11.83
CA TYR A 504 42.23 -17.91 11.93
C TYR A 504 42.95 -19.13 11.32
N CYS A 505 43.49 -18.99 10.11
CA CYS A 505 44.06 -20.13 9.41
C CYS A 505 45.42 -20.58 9.99
N PHE A 506 46.24 -19.68 10.53
CA PHE A 506 47.64 -19.98 10.84
C PHE A 506 48.07 -19.79 12.30
N ILE A 507 47.23 -19.19 13.15
CA ILE A 507 47.58 -18.92 14.55
C ILE A 507 46.57 -19.58 15.49
N GLU A 508 45.31 -19.15 15.47
CA GLU A 508 44.28 -19.64 16.40
C GLU A 508 42.89 -19.45 15.78
N GLU A 509 42.07 -20.51 15.81
CA GLU A 509 40.70 -20.48 15.32
C GLU A 509 39.81 -19.67 16.28
N PHE A 510 38.95 -18.83 15.73
CA PHE A 510 37.97 -18.04 16.48
C PHE A 510 36.74 -17.74 15.62
N ASP A 511 35.63 -17.33 16.22
CA ASP A 511 34.45 -16.96 15.44
C ASP A 511 34.72 -15.73 14.55
N LEU A 512 34.85 -15.97 13.25
CA LEU A 512 35.09 -14.95 12.24
C LEU A 512 33.94 -13.92 12.17
N ASN A 513 32.73 -14.25 12.63
CA ASN A 513 31.60 -13.33 12.69
C ASN A 513 31.59 -12.47 13.96
N ASN A 514 32.39 -12.80 14.96
CA ASN A 514 32.46 -12.04 16.19
C ASN A 514 33.14 -10.68 15.95
N ARG A 515 32.35 -9.60 16.05
CA ARG A 515 32.78 -8.22 15.83
C ARG A 515 33.42 -7.56 17.06
N THR A 516 33.34 -8.20 18.24
CA THR A 516 33.96 -7.68 19.47
C THR A 516 35.43 -8.04 19.58
N LEU A 517 35.93 -8.96 18.75
CA LEU A 517 37.33 -9.35 18.67
C LEU A 517 38.00 -8.70 17.45
N ARG A 518 39.24 -8.22 17.62
CA ARG A 518 40.04 -7.58 16.57
C ARG A 518 41.43 -8.19 16.54
N VAL A 519 41.89 -8.55 15.34
CA VAL A 519 43.31 -8.90 15.12
C VAL A 519 44.10 -7.60 15.00
N VAL A 520 45.03 -7.38 15.93
CA VAL A 520 45.95 -6.25 15.94
C VAL A 520 47.21 -6.65 15.20
N ASN A 521 47.64 -5.79 14.28
CA ASN A 521 48.86 -5.96 13.48
C ASN A 521 49.97 -5.09 14.05
N GLU A 522 51.02 -5.70 14.61
CA GLU A 522 52.20 -4.98 15.11
C GLU A 522 53.38 -5.04 14.11
N ASN A 523 53.12 -5.41 12.84
CA ASN A 523 54.12 -5.36 11.77
C ASN A 523 54.45 -3.94 11.34
N GLU A 524 55.75 -3.63 11.22
CA GLU A 524 56.28 -2.38 10.68
C GLU A 524 57.24 -2.72 9.52
N PRO A 525 56.90 -2.44 8.25
CA PRO A 525 55.64 -1.86 7.79
C PRO A 525 54.47 -2.85 7.79
N LEU A 526 53.23 -2.35 7.86
CA LEU A 526 51.99 -3.15 7.99
C LEU A 526 51.79 -4.25 6.91
N TRP A 527 52.46 -4.13 5.77
CA TRP A 527 52.37 -5.06 4.64
C TRP A 527 53.42 -6.18 4.64
N ASN A 528 54.41 -6.11 5.53
CA ASN A 528 55.38 -7.19 5.70
C ASN A 528 54.86 -8.15 6.79
N ILE A 529 54.02 -9.09 6.38
CA ILE A 529 53.25 -9.92 7.30
C ILE A 529 54.16 -10.96 7.98
N ASP A 530 54.48 -10.69 9.24
CA ASP A 530 54.96 -11.67 10.21
C ASP A 530 53.79 -12.09 11.10
N LEU A 531 53.46 -13.40 11.08
CA LEU A 531 52.36 -13.97 11.83
C LEU A 531 52.56 -13.84 13.35
N SER A 532 53.81 -13.91 13.83
CA SER A 532 54.13 -13.79 15.26
C SER A 532 53.78 -12.41 15.83
N LYS A 533 53.60 -11.40 14.97
CA LYS A 533 53.23 -10.03 15.32
C LYS A 533 51.73 -9.75 15.19
N LEU A 534 50.92 -10.79 15.01
CA LEU A 534 49.46 -10.69 15.04
C LEU A 534 48.95 -11.16 16.41
N SER A 535 48.04 -10.40 17.01
CA SER A 535 47.39 -10.80 18.26
C SER A 535 45.88 -10.57 18.21
N LEU A 536 45.08 -11.51 18.71
CA LEU A 536 43.65 -11.36 18.88
C LEU A 536 43.37 -10.62 20.20
N ARG A 537 42.62 -9.52 20.13
CA ARG A 537 42.27 -8.72 21.31
C ARG A 537 40.80 -8.36 21.32
N SER A 538 40.25 -8.14 22.50
CA SER A 538 38.93 -7.50 22.60
C SER A 538 39.01 -6.08 22.05
N MET A 539 37.91 -5.59 21.48
CA MET A 539 37.81 -4.22 20.99
C MET A 539 38.06 -3.21 22.12
N ALA A 540 37.67 -3.50 23.36
CA ALA A 540 37.91 -2.65 24.52
C ALA A 540 39.41 -2.52 24.86
N ASP A 541 40.16 -3.62 24.80
CA ASP A 541 41.59 -3.64 25.13
C ASP A 541 42.48 -3.06 24.03
N ALA A 542 42.06 -3.16 22.77
CA ALA A 542 42.79 -2.64 21.63
C ALA A 542 42.92 -1.09 21.64
N PHE A 543 42.00 -0.36 22.28
CA PHE A 543 42.06 1.11 22.41
C PHE A 543 42.94 1.60 23.57
N ASN A 544 43.20 0.78 24.59
CA ASN A 544 43.89 1.21 25.82
C ASN A 544 45.42 1.35 25.69
N LYS A 545 46.06 0.82 24.62
CA LYS A 545 47.52 0.97 24.42
C LYS A 545 47.96 2.41 24.05
N LYS A 546 47.02 3.33 23.74
CA LYS A 546 47.36 4.76 23.54
C LYS A 546 47.58 5.52 24.86
N ASN A 547 47.05 5.03 25.99
CA ASN A 547 47.13 5.74 27.28
C ASN A 547 48.35 5.32 28.12
N ILE A 548 48.91 4.12 27.93
CA ILE A 548 50.04 3.62 28.74
C ILE A 548 51.39 4.26 28.34
N LYS A 549 51.53 4.78 27.10
CA LYS A 549 52.72 5.55 26.68
C LYS A 549 52.71 7.03 27.14
N ILE A 550 51.58 7.54 27.62
CA ILE A 550 51.47 8.94 28.08
C ILE A 550 51.82 9.03 29.57
N GLU A 551 51.44 8.05 30.39
CA GLU A 551 51.78 8.02 31.82
C GLU A 551 53.27 7.69 32.09
N THR A 552 53.89 6.83 31.27
CA THR A 552 55.34 6.54 31.39
C THR A 552 56.24 7.69 30.95
N ARG A 553 55.72 8.65 30.17
CA ARG A 553 56.41 9.93 29.87
C ARG A 553 56.18 11.00 30.95
N ALA A 554 55.03 10.98 31.63
CA ALA A 554 54.74 11.90 32.73
C ALA A 554 55.55 11.54 34.00
N PHE A 555 55.72 10.24 34.31
CA PHE A 555 56.48 9.78 35.47
C PHE A 555 58.01 9.97 35.33
N LYS A 556 58.55 9.89 34.10
CA LYS A 556 59.96 10.20 33.82
C LYS A 556 60.27 11.70 33.80
N LYS A 557 59.26 12.57 33.66
CA LYS A 557 59.45 14.04 33.67
C LYS A 557 59.40 14.64 35.08
N SER A 558 58.81 13.95 36.07
CA SER A 558 58.80 14.41 37.47
C SER A 558 60.03 13.95 38.26
N LEU A 559 60.73 12.88 37.84
CA LEU A 559 61.98 12.44 38.49
C LEU A 559 63.22 13.24 38.05
N ASN A 560 63.23 13.83 36.85
CA ASN A 560 64.36 14.61 36.33
C ASN A 560 64.34 16.11 36.69
N ASN A 561 63.40 16.55 37.55
CA ASN A 561 63.35 17.92 38.08
C ASN A 561 63.61 17.99 39.60
N ARG A 562 64.13 16.91 40.19
CA ARG A 562 64.76 16.90 41.52
C ARG A 562 65.96 15.97 41.48
N ILE A 563 67.07 16.44 40.90
CA ILE A 563 68.50 16.21 41.19
C ILE A 563 69.29 16.98 40.14
#